data_AF-A0A419FJS2-F1
#
_entry.id   AF-A0A419FJS2-F1
#
_cell.length_a   1.000
_cell.length_b   1.000
_cell.length_c   1.000
_cell.angle_alpha   90.00
_cell.angle_beta   90.00
_cell.angle_gamma   90.00
#
_symmetry.space_group_name_H-M   'P 1'
#
loop_
_entity.id
_entity.type
_entity.pdbx_description
1 polymer ?
#
loop_
_entity_poly.entity_id
_entity_poly.type
_entity_poly.pdbx_seq_one_letter_code
_entity_poly.pdbx_strand_id
1 'polypeptide(L)'
;MLDTPPYEGATAVGAIAAHVHGATVAWALGIGAGQDVSRDRAAEFASSGVPANELAVALRSLASRIDASLTTLDPARLDEIVIPTTSLFGEGDPHAMPRRRGFASAIRHCSIHLGHLEMTADLLNTR
;
A
#
# COMPACT_ATOMS: atom_id res chain seq x y z
N MET A 1 17.28 -12.34 -2.73
CA MET A 1 16.60 -11.84 -3.95
C MET A 1 15.65 -10.69 -3.62
N LEU A 2 14.84 -10.77 -2.56
CA LEU A 2 13.92 -9.67 -2.22
C LEU A 2 14.60 -8.34 -1.91
N ASP A 3 15.80 -8.38 -1.33
CA ASP A 3 16.57 -7.18 -0.97
C ASP A 3 17.51 -6.71 -2.09
N THR A 4 17.54 -7.41 -3.23
CA THR A 4 18.44 -7.08 -4.34
C THR A 4 17.69 -6.19 -5.34
N PRO A 5 18.11 -4.94 -5.55
CA PRO A 5 17.52 -4.11 -6.59
C PRO A 5 17.96 -4.59 -7.99
N PRO A 6 17.11 -4.46 -9.02
CA PRO A 6 17.46 -4.90 -10.38
C PRO A 6 18.56 -4.05 -11.01
N TYR A 7 18.74 -2.79 -10.61
CA TYR A 7 19.83 -1.90 -11.02
C TYR A 7 20.03 -0.78 -9.99
N GLU A 8 21.12 -0.01 -10.13
CA GLU A 8 21.42 1.11 -9.22
C GLU A 8 20.30 2.17 -9.23
N GLY A 9 19.81 2.53 -8.05
CA GLY A 9 18.70 3.48 -7.89
C GLY A 9 17.30 2.87 -7.99
N ALA A 10 17.17 1.58 -8.36
CA ALA A 10 15.89 0.89 -8.30
C ALA A 10 15.54 0.46 -6.86
N THR A 11 14.26 0.41 -6.54
CA THR A 11 13.77 -0.15 -5.27
C THR A 11 13.71 -1.68 -5.35
N ALA A 12 14.19 -2.37 -4.32
CA ALA A 12 14.13 -3.83 -4.25
C ALA A 12 12.69 -4.34 -4.00
N VAL A 13 12.42 -5.58 -4.38
CA VAL A 13 11.09 -6.22 -4.30
C VAL A 13 10.53 -6.18 -2.88
N GLY A 14 11.34 -6.48 -1.86
CA GLY A 14 10.92 -6.50 -0.47
C GLY A 14 10.40 -5.14 0.00
N ALA A 15 11.13 -4.07 -0.32
CA ALA A 15 10.74 -2.70 -0.01
C ALA A 15 9.49 -2.26 -0.79
N ILE A 16 9.34 -2.67 -2.07
CA ILE A 16 8.10 -2.41 -2.82
C ILE A 16 6.90 -3.11 -2.14
N ALA A 17 7.04 -4.37 -1.73
CA ALA A 17 5.97 -5.12 -1.07
C ALA A 17 5.58 -4.49 0.30
N ALA A 18 6.57 -4.12 1.11
CA ALA A 18 6.36 -3.43 2.38
C ALA A 18 5.67 -2.06 2.17
N HIS A 19 6.10 -1.30 1.17
CA HIS A 19 5.50 -0.04 0.79
C HIS A 19 4.04 -0.18 0.33
N VAL A 20 3.75 -1.15 -0.54
CA VAL A 20 2.38 -1.44 -0.99
C VAL A 20 1.50 -1.79 0.19
N HIS A 21 1.99 -2.63 1.12
CA HIS A 21 1.24 -2.96 2.34
C HIS A 21 0.92 -1.70 3.16
N GLY A 22 1.94 -0.90 3.53
CA GLY A 22 1.76 0.30 4.36
C GLY A 22 0.89 1.37 3.71
N ALA A 23 1.10 1.64 2.42
CA ALA A 23 0.28 2.57 1.66
C ALA A 23 -1.18 2.09 1.54
N THR A 24 -1.41 0.80 1.34
CA THR A 24 -2.76 0.24 1.22
C THR A 24 -3.49 0.26 2.57
N VAL A 25 -2.80 -0.02 3.68
CA VAL A 25 -3.36 0.17 5.03
C VAL A 25 -3.84 1.62 5.20
N ALA A 26 -2.99 2.59 4.89
CA ALA A 26 -3.34 3.99 5.08
C ALA A 26 -4.49 4.45 4.17
N TRP A 27 -4.42 4.16 2.87
CA TRP A 27 -5.40 4.62 1.91
C TRP A 27 -6.73 3.87 1.99
N ALA A 28 -6.72 2.54 2.05
CA ALA A 28 -7.95 1.75 2.04
C ALA A 28 -8.58 1.65 3.43
N LEU A 29 -7.81 1.30 4.47
CA LEU A 29 -8.37 1.10 5.81
C LEU A 29 -8.50 2.43 6.57
N GLY A 30 -7.44 3.24 6.59
CA GLY A 30 -7.45 4.52 7.29
C GLY A 30 -8.40 5.54 6.67
N ILE A 31 -8.13 5.91 5.41
CA ILE A 31 -8.88 6.97 4.72
C ILE A 31 -10.22 6.44 4.21
N GLY A 32 -10.20 5.34 3.45
CA GLY A 32 -11.38 4.74 2.84
C GLY A 32 -12.39 4.24 3.87
N ALA A 33 -11.99 3.29 4.71
CA ALA A 33 -12.88 2.68 5.71
C ALA A 33 -13.00 3.49 7.01
N GLY A 34 -12.14 4.49 7.24
CA GLY A 34 -12.19 5.32 8.45
C GLY A 34 -11.70 4.61 9.71
N GLN A 35 -10.84 3.60 9.56
CA GLN A 35 -10.28 2.87 10.69
C GLN A 35 -9.11 3.64 11.32
N ASP A 36 -8.92 3.43 12.62
CA ASP A 36 -7.73 3.91 13.32
C ASP A 36 -6.53 3.01 12.98
N VAL A 37 -5.66 3.50 12.12
CA VAL A 37 -4.46 2.80 11.64
C VAL A 37 -3.28 3.77 11.61
N SER A 38 -2.09 3.22 11.84
CA SER A 38 -0.83 3.97 11.72
C SER A 38 -0.07 3.59 10.46
N ARG A 39 0.68 4.55 9.92
CA ARG A 39 1.61 4.33 8.83
C ARG A 39 2.97 4.91 9.20
N ASP A 40 4.01 4.10 9.10
CA ASP A 40 5.41 4.54 9.15
C ASP A 40 6.03 4.37 7.77
N ARG A 41 6.06 5.45 7.00
CA ARG A 41 6.58 5.43 5.63
C ARG A 41 8.09 5.21 5.61
N ALA A 42 8.84 5.69 6.61
CA ALA A 42 10.28 5.49 6.62
C ALA A 42 10.63 4.01 6.81
N ALA A 43 9.89 3.33 7.69
CA ALA A 43 10.05 1.89 7.93
C ALA A 43 9.73 1.03 6.68
N GLU A 44 8.79 1.46 5.83
CA GLU A 44 8.43 0.75 4.58
C GLU A 44 9.65 0.54 3.65
N PHE A 45 10.57 1.50 3.60
CA PHE A 45 11.76 1.43 2.73
C PHE A 45 13.02 0.93 3.44
N ALA A 46 12.98 0.86 4.77
CA ALA A 46 14.06 0.29 5.58
C ALA A 46 13.93 -1.24 5.74
N SER A 47 12.84 -1.85 5.27
CA SER A 47 12.62 -3.29 5.38
C SER A 47 13.69 -4.07 4.60
N SER A 48 14.42 -4.94 5.30
CA SER A 48 15.39 -5.86 4.71
C SER A 48 15.35 -7.21 5.42
N GLY A 49 15.70 -8.29 4.73
CA GLY A 49 15.76 -9.63 5.30
C GLY A 49 14.41 -10.24 5.67
N VAL A 50 13.29 -9.63 5.28
CA VAL A 50 11.94 -10.17 5.53
C VAL A 50 11.67 -11.34 4.59
N PRO A 51 11.29 -12.52 5.10
CA PRO A 51 10.96 -13.67 4.25
C PRO A 51 9.79 -13.42 3.30
N ALA A 52 9.89 -13.97 2.07
CA ALA A 52 8.87 -13.77 1.04
C ALA A 52 7.48 -14.27 1.44
N ASN A 53 7.43 -15.40 2.14
CA ASN A 53 6.18 -15.96 2.66
C ASN A 53 5.52 -15.02 3.68
N GLU A 54 6.30 -14.33 4.53
CA GLU A 54 5.77 -13.38 5.51
C GLU A 54 5.16 -12.15 4.83
N LEU A 55 5.86 -11.57 3.84
CA LEU A 55 5.31 -10.47 3.03
C LEU A 55 4.02 -10.89 2.32
N ALA A 56 4.00 -12.08 1.73
CA ALA A 56 2.83 -12.59 1.03
C ALA A 56 1.65 -12.86 1.98
N VAL A 57 1.91 -13.36 3.20
CA VAL A 57 0.89 -13.54 4.23
C VAL A 57 0.34 -12.19 4.68
N ALA A 58 1.20 -11.18 4.90
CA ALA A 58 0.78 -9.84 5.29
C ALA A 58 -0.13 -9.19 4.23
N LEU A 59 0.24 -9.27 2.94
CA LEU A 59 -0.56 -8.74 1.84
C LEU A 59 -1.92 -9.44 1.71
N ARG A 60 -1.96 -10.78 1.84
CA ARG A 60 -3.24 -11.53 1.83
C ARG A 60 -4.12 -11.18 3.02
N SER A 61 -3.54 -11.07 4.21
CA SER A 61 -4.24 -10.67 5.42
C SER A 61 -4.83 -9.25 5.26
N LEU A 62 -4.08 -8.33 4.66
CA LEU A 62 -4.56 -6.99 4.34
C LEU A 62 -5.76 -7.01 3.38
N ALA A 63 -5.70 -7.82 2.32
CA ALA A 63 -6.83 -7.99 1.39
C ALA A 63 -8.09 -8.47 2.15
N SER A 64 -7.98 -9.50 2.99
CA SER A 64 -9.11 -9.98 3.80
C SER A 64 -9.65 -8.94 4.77
N ARG A 65 -8.79 -8.08 5.35
CA ARG A 65 -9.24 -6.96 6.21
C ARG A 65 -10.01 -5.91 5.41
N ILE A 66 -9.60 -5.63 4.18
CA ILE A 66 -10.30 -4.70 3.29
C ILE A 66 -11.66 -5.27 2.92
N ASP A 67 -11.75 -6.55 2.55
CA ASP A 67 -13.02 -7.22 2.24
C ASP A 67 -14.00 -7.18 3.42
N ALA A 68 -13.50 -7.48 4.63
CA ALA A 68 -14.31 -7.39 5.84
C ALA A 68 -14.82 -5.97 6.08
N SER A 69 -13.96 -4.96 5.85
CA SER A 69 -14.33 -3.55 6.02
C SER A 69 -15.40 -3.13 5.02
N LEU A 70 -15.24 -3.49 3.74
CA LEU A 70 -16.20 -3.21 2.67
C LEU A 70 -17.55 -3.89 2.92
N THR A 71 -17.55 -5.10 3.46
CA THR A 71 -18.79 -5.85 3.78
C THR A 71 -19.64 -5.12 4.83
N THR A 72 -19.02 -4.40 5.75
CA THR A 72 -19.70 -3.67 6.83
C THR A 72 -19.87 -2.17 6.58
N LEU A 73 -19.28 -1.64 5.51
CA LEU A 73 -19.28 -0.21 5.23
C LEU A 73 -20.65 0.22 4.70
N ASP A 74 -21.29 1.18 5.34
CA ASP A 74 -22.46 1.86 4.78
C ASP A 74 -22.05 2.61 3.49
N PRO A 75 -22.63 2.27 2.32
CA PRO A 75 -22.30 2.92 1.06
C PRO A 75 -22.45 4.45 1.07
N ALA A 76 -23.37 5.01 1.88
CA ALA A 76 -23.53 6.45 2.01
C ALA A 76 -22.26 7.15 2.51
N ARG A 77 -21.41 6.44 3.25
CA ARG A 77 -20.15 6.97 3.77
C ARG A 77 -19.09 7.17 2.71
N LEU A 78 -19.20 6.52 1.55
CA LEU A 78 -18.23 6.65 0.45
C LEU A 78 -18.10 8.10 -0.04
N ASP A 79 -19.14 8.91 0.15
CA ASP A 79 -19.20 10.30 -0.25
C ASP A 79 -18.90 11.28 0.89
N GLU A 80 -18.68 10.81 2.13
CA GLU A 80 -18.21 11.63 3.24
C GLU A 80 -16.87 12.29 2.88
N ILE A 81 -16.80 13.60 3.03
CA ILE A 81 -15.57 14.36 2.85
C ILE A 81 -14.73 14.27 4.13
N VAL A 82 -13.47 13.87 3.96
CA VAL A 82 -12.48 13.77 5.03
C VAL A 82 -11.23 14.56 4.64
N ILE A 83 -10.52 15.07 5.65
CA ILE A 83 -9.15 15.57 5.51
C ILE A 83 -8.26 14.56 6.24
N PRO A 84 -7.46 13.76 5.52
CA PRO A 84 -6.61 12.77 6.15
C PRO A 84 -5.47 13.44 6.93
N THR A 85 -4.91 12.74 7.91
CA THR A 85 -3.67 13.18 8.56
C THR A 85 -2.51 13.11 7.57
N THR A 86 -1.46 13.88 7.81
CA THR A 86 -0.21 13.82 7.03
C THR A 86 0.38 12.41 7.01
N SER A 87 0.33 11.69 8.14
CA SER A 87 0.83 10.31 8.23
C SER A 87 0.09 9.34 7.30
N LEU A 88 -1.23 9.49 7.14
CA LEU A 88 -2.01 8.64 6.25
C LEU A 88 -1.86 9.07 4.78
N PHE A 89 -1.84 10.38 4.53
CA PHE A 89 -1.73 10.94 3.18
C PHE A 89 -0.38 10.61 2.52
N GLY A 90 0.70 10.61 3.31
CA GLY A 90 2.06 10.31 2.83
C GLY A 90 2.74 11.56 2.30
N GLU A 91 3.18 11.53 1.03
CA GLU A 91 3.84 12.68 0.40
C GLU A 91 2.81 13.68 -0.15
N GLY A 92 3.09 14.97 0.05
CA GLY A 92 2.25 16.09 -0.38
C GLY A 92 1.32 16.60 0.72
N ASP A 93 0.48 17.59 0.36
CA ASP A 93 -0.40 18.28 1.30
C ASP A 93 -1.76 17.57 1.42
N PRO A 94 -2.17 17.16 2.65
CA PRO A 94 -3.50 16.64 2.88
C PRO A 94 -4.58 17.65 2.49
N HIS A 95 -5.59 17.18 1.78
CA HIS A 95 -6.70 18.00 1.33
C HIS A 95 -8.01 17.23 1.42
N ALA A 96 -9.11 17.98 1.46
CA ALA A 96 -10.45 17.44 1.52
C ALA A 96 -10.74 16.53 0.31
N MET A 97 -11.24 15.33 0.59
CA MET A 97 -11.62 14.36 -0.44
C MET A 97 -12.70 13.41 0.07
N PRO A 98 -13.50 12.80 -0.83
CA PRO A 98 -14.44 11.77 -0.43
C PRO A 98 -13.72 10.46 -0.08
N ARG A 99 -14.27 9.68 0.86
CA ARG A 99 -13.71 8.37 1.27
C ARG A 99 -13.46 7.41 0.12
N ARG A 100 -14.33 7.40 -0.90
CA ARG A 100 -14.13 6.58 -2.11
C ARG A 100 -12.78 6.81 -2.79
N ARG A 101 -12.20 8.00 -2.65
CA ARG A 101 -10.85 8.30 -3.15
C ARG A 101 -9.78 7.47 -2.43
N GLY A 102 -9.97 7.14 -1.16
CA GLY A 102 -9.07 6.25 -0.42
C GLY A 102 -8.92 4.88 -1.06
N PHE A 103 -10.05 4.24 -1.36
CA PHE A 103 -10.06 2.95 -2.05
C PHE A 103 -9.50 3.04 -3.48
N ALA A 104 -9.89 4.05 -4.25
CA ALA A 104 -9.39 4.25 -5.61
C ALA A 104 -7.87 4.50 -5.64
N SER A 105 -7.34 5.28 -4.68
CA SER A 105 -5.91 5.50 -4.52
C SER A 105 -5.16 4.20 -4.20
N ALA A 106 -5.69 3.38 -3.29
CA ALA A 106 -5.09 2.09 -2.95
C ALA A 106 -5.02 1.15 -4.16
N ILE A 107 -6.11 1.04 -4.94
CA ILE A 107 -6.16 0.23 -6.16
C ILE A 107 -5.11 0.72 -7.17
N ARG A 108 -5.13 2.02 -7.50
CA ARG A 108 -4.16 2.63 -8.43
C ARG A 108 -2.72 2.35 -7.99
N HIS A 109 -2.44 2.50 -6.70
CA HIS A 109 -1.10 2.35 -6.16
C HIS A 109 -0.63 0.89 -6.23
N CYS A 110 -1.50 -0.06 -5.88
CA CYS A 110 -1.21 -1.49 -6.06
C CYS A 110 -0.92 -1.84 -7.52
N SER A 111 -1.70 -1.32 -8.47
CA SER A 111 -1.50 -1.59 -9.90
C SER A 111 -0.16 -1.05 -10.41
N ILE A 112 0.25 0.15 -10.00
CA ILE A 112 1.57 0.72 -10.36
C ILE A 112 2.70 -0.18 -9.85
N HIS A 113 2.62 -0.57 -8.58
CA HIS A 113 3.69 -1.37 -7.98
C HIS A 113 3.70 -2.82 -8.43
N LEU A 114 2.56 -3.39 -8.83
CA LEU A 114 2.53 -4.67 -9.53
C LEU A 114 3.38 -4.61 -10.81
N GLY A 115 3.21 -3.56 -11.62
CA GLY A 115 4.05 -3.36 -12.81
C GLY A 115 5.54 -3.23 -12.48
N HIS A 116 5.91 -2.54 -11.40
CA HIS A 116 7.31 -2.48 -10.96
C HIS A 116 7.85 -3.86 -10.54
N LEU A 117 7.03 -4.69 -9.88
CA LEU A 117 7.41 -6.04 -9.48
C LEU A 117 7.60 -6.96 -10.69
N GLU A 118 6.70 -6.90 -11.67
CA GLU A 118 6.78 -7.64 -12.93
C GLU A 118 8.04 -7.27 -13.71
N MET A 119 8.30 -5.97 -13.91
CA MET A 119 9.53 -5.48 -14.54
C MET A 119 10.80 -5.91 -13.78
N THR A 120 10.77 -5.87 -12.45
CA THR A 120 11.91 -6.31 -11.63
C THR A 120 12.17 -7.80 -11.81
N ALA A 121 11.13 -8.63 -11.85
CA ALA A 121 11.27 -10.06 -12.12
C ALA A 121 11.88 -10.32 -13.50
N ASP A 122 11.41 -9.62 -14.54
CA ASP A 122 11.96 -9.74 -15.89
C ASP A 122 13.45 -9.36 -15.94
N LEU A 123 13.84 -8.24 -15.30
CA LEU A 123 15.23 -7.78 -15.25
C LEU A 123 16.16 -8.71 -14.46
N LEU A 124 15.64 -9.41 -13.45
CA LEU A 124 16.40 -10.39 -12.68
C LEU A 124 16.49 -11.75 -13.40
N ASN A 125 15.48 -12.11 -14.20
CA ASN A 125 15.44 -13.37 -14.96
C ASN A 125 16.14 -13.31 -16.32
N THR A 126 16.45 -12.11 -16.82
CA THR A 126 17.22 -11.89 -18.05
C THR A 126 18.73 -11.81 -17.83
N ARG A 127 19.18 -12.06 -16.59
CA ARG A 127 20.60 -12.14 -16.21
C ARG A 127 21.13 -13.57 -16.19
#